data_AF-A0A961S4J6-F1
#
_entry.id   AF-A0A961S4J6-F1
#
_cell.length_a   1.000
_cell.length_b   1.000
_cell.length_c   1.000
_cell.angle_alpha   90.00
_cell.angle_beta   90.00
_cell.angle_gamma   90.00
#
_symmetry.space_group_name_H-M   'P 1'
#
loop_
_entity.id
_entity.type
_entity.pdbx_description
1 polymer ?
#
loop_
_entity_poly.entity_id
_entity_poly.type
_entity_poly.pdbx_seq_one_letter_code
_entity_poly.pdbx_strand_id
1 'polypeptide(L)'
;MHSYRNSDPRPPIMEGSPPALIPPKMDWDRPPWNRWSFQNIRQILPTAGVWRGNGEPKLLPRDDRDLDALAVEGTEGATTTLAGLLDETYTDGFLVIRNGAAVYERYFNGMGERTLHLSQSVAKSVTAAAAG
;
A
#
# COMPACT_ATOMS: atom_id res chain seq x y z
N MET A 1 -19.53 -2.68 -5.85
CA MET A 1 -19.39 -3.28 -4.51
C MET A 1 -18.62 -2.28 -3.65
N HIS A 2 -18.99 -2.08 -2.40
CA HIS A 2 -18.27 -1.14 -1.53
C HIS A 2 -16.92 -1.76 -1.14
N SER A 3 -15.87 -0.93 -1.05
CA SER A 3 -14.58 -1.37 -0.53
C SER A 3 -14.64 -1.59 0.99
N TYR A 4 -13.55 -2.09 1.58
CA TYR A 4 -13.40 -2.27 3.03
C TYR A 4 -12.16 -1.52 3.52
N ARG A 5 -12.30 -0.78 4.62
CA ARG A 5 -11.26 0.01 5.27
C ARG A 5 -10.28 -0.88 6.04
N ASN A 6 -9.24 -0.27 6.62
CA ASN A 6 -8.29 -1.00 7.46
C ASN A 6 -8.89 -1.37 8.82
N SER A 7 -9.85 -0.56 9.30
CA SER A 7 -10.63 -0.81 10.51
C SER A 7 -11.73 -1.86 10.34
N ASP A 8 -12.11 -2.19 9.10
CA ASP A 8 -13.12 -3.21 8.81
C ASP A 8 -12.53 -4.62 8.88
N PRO A 9 -13.35 -5.66 9.20
CA PRO A 9 -12.93 -7.04 9.06
C PRO A 9 -12.52 -7.36 7.62
N ARG A 10 -11.31 -7.91 7.43
CA ARG A 10 -10.82 -8.31 6.12
C ARG A 10 -11.67 -9.44 5.53
N PRO A 11 -12.17 -9.31 4.29
CA PRO A 11 -12.79 -10.43 3.59
C PRO A 11 -11.75 -11.52 3.30
N PRO A 12 -12.14 -12.82 3.32
CA PRO A 12 -11.23 -13.94 3.10
C PRO A 12 -10.89 -14.14 1.62
N ILE A 13 -10.35 -13.11 0.96
CA ILE A 13 -9.96 -13.13 -0.46
C ILE A 13 -8.74 -14.03 -0.62
N MET A 14 -8.86 -15.02 -1.52
CA MET A 14 -7.84 -16.03 -1.80
C MET A 14 -7.42 -16.87 -0.58
N GLU A 15 -8.26 -16.97 0.45
CA GLU A 15 -8.05 -17.84 1.60
C GLU A 15 -8.71 -19.21 1.40
N GLY A 16 -8.04 -20.28 1.83
CA GLY A 16 -8.50 -21.68 1.72
C GLY A 16 -8.02 -22.41 0.46
N SER A 17 -8.41 -23.69 0.34
CA SER A 17 -8.09 -24.53 -0.83
C SER A 17 -9.28 -25.46 -1.16
N PRO A 18 -10.03 -25.21 -2.26
CA PRO A 18 -9.92 -24.03 -3.14
C PRO A 18 -10.45 -22.76 -2.46
N PRO A 19 -9.92 -21.57 -2.79
CA PRO A 19 -10.43 -20.32 -2.24
C PRO A 19 -11.83 -20.00 -2.77
N ALA A 20 -12.71 -19.52 -1.88
CA ALA A 20 -14.10 -19.18 -2.25
C ALA A 20 -14.23 -17.79 -2.88
N LEU A 21 -13.40 -16.83 -2.47
CA LEU A 21 -13.39 -15.46 -2.99
C LEU A 21 -12.15 -15.21 -3.84
N ILE A 22 -12.32 -15.26 -5.16
CA ILE A 22 -11.25 -15.06 -6.13
C ILE A 22 -11.47 -13.72 -6.84
N PRO A 23 -10.47 -12.82 -6.89
CA PRO A 23 -10.55 -11.59 -7.66
C PRO A 23 -10.92 -11.87 -9.13
N PRO A 24 -12.02 -11.31 -9.65
CA PRO A 24 -12.38 -11.47 -11.04
C PRO A 24 -11.33 -10.85 -11.96
N LYS A 25 -10.97 -11.55 -13.03
CA LYS A 25 -9.95 -11.08 -13.99
C LYS A 25 -10.28 -9.73 -14.63
N MET A 26 -11.57 -9.36 -14.74
CA MET A 26 -11.98 -8.09 -15.34
C MET A 26 -12.07 -6.94 -14.33
N ASP A 27 -12.21 -7.24 -13.04
CA ASP A 27 -12.48 -6.25 -11.98
C ASP A 27 -11.39 -6.22 -10.91
N TRP A 28 -10.22 -6.83 -11.17
CA TRP A 28 -9.12 -6.94 -10.21
C TRP A 28 -8.65 -5.57 -9.69
N ASP A 29 -8.78 -4.51 -10.50
CA ASP A 29 -8.38 -3.14 -10.17
C ASP A 29 -9.52 -2.29 -9.57
N ARG A 30 -10.70 -2.87 -9.39
CA ARG A 30 -11.88 -2.21 -8.82
C ARG A 30 -12.12 -2.64 -7.37
N PRO A 31 -12.83 -1.81 -6.57
CA PRO A 31 -13.20 -2.19 -5.23
C PRO A 31 -14.21 -3.37 -5.21
N PRO A 32 -14.10 -4.28 -4.23
CA PRO A 32 -13.08 -4.34 -3.16
C PRO A 32 -11.80 -5.09 -3.58
N TRP A 33 -11.75 -5.66 -4.79
CA TRP A 33 -10.70 -6.58 -5.23
C TRP A 33 -9.31 -5.96 -5.26
N ASN A 34 -9.23 -4.67 -5.58
CA ASN A 34 -7.97 -3.91 -5.62
C ASN A 34 -7.20 -3.93 -4.30
N ARG A 35 -7.90 -3.97 -3.15
CA ARG A 35 -7.31 -4.07 -1.81
C ARG A 35 -6.45 -5.32 -1.63
N TRP A 36 -6.78 -6.42 -2.31
CA TRP A 36 -5.96 -7.63 -2.30
C TRP A 36 -5.01 -7.67 -3.51
N SER A 37 -5.52 -7.34 -4.70
CA SER A 37 -4.79 -7.53 -5.96
C SER A 37 -3.60 -6.61 -6.09
N PHE A 38 -3.64 -5.38 -5.55
CA PHE A 38 -2.51 -4.46 -5.63
C PHE A 38 -1.32 -4.92 -4.80
N GLN A 39 -1.54 -5.70 -3.74
CA GLN A 39 -0.48 -6.35 -2.96
C GLN A 39 -0.02 -7.70 -3.58
N ASN A 40 -0.79 -8.25 -4.53
CA ASN A 40 -0.60 -9.61 -5.06
C ASN A 40 -0.60 -9.67 -6.59
N ILE A 41 -0.24 -8.58 -7.27
CA ILE A 41 -0.48 -8.42 -8.71
C ILE A 41 0.15 -9.51 -9.58
N ARG A 42 1.28 -10.09 -9.12
CA ARG A 42 1.99 -11.18 -9.80
C ARG A 42 1.17 -12.48 -9.88
N GLN A 43 0.15 -12.63 -9.04
CA GLN A 43 -0.79 -13.76 -9.07
C GLN A 43 -1.94 -13.53 -10.08
N ILE A 44 -2.13 -12.29 -10.57
CA ILE A 44 -3.24 -11.91 -11.45
C ILE A 44 -2.75 -11.66 -12.88
N LEU A 45 -1.61 -10.98 -13.03
CA LEU A 45 -1.06 -10.56 -14.32
C LEU A 45 0.37 -11.08 -14.53
N PRO A 46 0.79 -11.29 -15.78
CA PRO A 46 2.20 -11.51 -16.10
C PRO A 46 3.06 -10.36 -15.60
N THR A 47 4.18 -10.67 -14.95
CA THR A 47 5.11 -9.67 -14.42
C THR A 47 6.56 -10.07 -14.68
N ALA A 48 7.44 -9.08 -14.77
CA ALA A 48 8.89 -9.28 -14.79
C ALA A 48 9.48 -8.84 -13.44
N GLY A 49 10.41 -9.62 -12.90
CA GLY A 49 11.14 -9.24 -11.70
C GLY A 49 12.19 -8.18 -12.00
N VAL A 50 12.15 -7.06 -11.29
CA VAL A 50 13.23 -6.06 -11.30
C VAL A 50 14.15 -6.37 -10.11
N TRP A 51 15.36 -6.85 -10.40
CA TRP A 51 16.32 -7.24 -9.37
C TRP A 51 17.03 -6.02 -8.78
N ARG A 52 17.16 -5.97 -7.45
CA ARG A 52 17.85 -4.87 -6.74
C ARG A 52 19.39 -4.99 -6.76
N GLY A 53 19.95 -6.09 -7.25
CA GLY A 53 21.38 -6.40 -7.16
C GLY A 53 21.76 -7.24 -5.94
N ASN A 54 23.00 -7.74 -5.92
CA ASN A 54 23.56 -8.56 -4.83
C ASN A 54 24.21 -7.72 -3.71
N GLY A 55 24.23 -6.39 -3.85
CA GLY A 55 24.83 -5.50 -2.86
C GLY A 55 24.01 -5.42 -1.57
N GLU A 56 24.69 -5.03 -0.50
CA GLU A 56 24.04 -4.74 0.79
C GLU A 56 23.04 -3.59 0.63
N PRO A 57 21.81 -3.72 1.17
CA PRO A 57 20.86 -2.62 1.15
C PRO A 57 21.39 -1.48 2.01
N LYS A 58 21.27 -0.25 1.52
CA LYS A 58 21.49 0.93 2.35
C LYS A 58 20.34 1.04 3.34
N LEU A 59 20.65 0.89 4.63
CA LEU A 59 19.66 1.08 5.69
C LEU A 59 19.23 2.55 5.73
N LEU A 60 17.91 2.76 5.85
CA LEU A 60 17.34 4.08 6.10
C LEU A 60 17.38 4.33 7.62
N PRO A 61 18.08 5.36 8.12
CA PRO A 61 18.05 5.72 9.53
C PRO A 61 16.62 5.97 10.03
N ARG A 62 16.38 5.79 11.34
CA ARG A 62 15.08 6.05 11.98
C ARG A 62 15.20 7.18 13.02
N ASP A 63 14.20 8.05 13.05
CA ASP A 63 13.93 9.07 14.10
C ASP A 63 12.43 9.04 14.37
N ASP A 64 11.97 7.91 14.91
CA ASP A 64 10.54 7.59 15.01
C ASP A 64 9.77 8.61 15.86
N ARG A 65 8.66 9.10 15.30
CA ARG A 65 7.69 9.98 15.94
C ARG A 65 6.31 9.37 15.75
N ASP A 66 5.52 9.40 16.81
CA ASP A 66 4.11 9.05 16.66
C ASP A 66 3.34 10.23 16.07
N LEU A 67 2.73 10.00 14.90
CA LEU A 67 1.91 10.96 14.18
C LEU A 67 0.44 10.52 14.09
N ASP A 68 0.04 9.40 14.72
CA ASP A 68 -1.30 8.82 14.55
C ASP A 68 -2.41 9.81 14.94
N ALA A 69 -2.18 10.61 15.98
CA ALA A 69 -3.10 11.62 16.51
C ALA A 69 -2.95 13.01 15.89
N LEU A 70 -2.08 13.19 14.89
CA LEU A 70 -1.90 14.48 14.22
C LEU A 70 -3.22 14.94 13.58
N ALA A 71 -3.70 16.13 13.94
CA ALA A 71 -4.91 16.69 13.35
C ALA A 71 -4.68 17.05 11.87
N VAL A 72 -5.54 16.54 11.00
CA VAL A 72 -5.53 16.75 9.55
C VAL A 72 -6.95 16.98 9.04
N GLU A 73 -7.07 17.43 7.80
CA GLU A 73 -8.36 17.50 7.11
C GLU A 73 -8.68 16.14 6.45
N GLY A 74 -9.90 15.64 6.68
CA GLY A 74 -10.44 14.42 6.06
C GLY A 74 -10.86 14.64 4.61
N THR A 75 -11.34 13.60 3.92
CA THR A 75 -11.65 13.73 2.48
C THR A 75 -12.89 14.58 2.19
N GLU A 76 -13.77 14.77 3.18
CA GLU A 76 -14.95 15.63 3.11
C GLU A 76 -14.74 17.01 3.78
N GLY A 77 -13.51 17.37 4.13
CA GLY A 77 -13.18 18.67 4.73
C GLY A 77 -13.36 18.77 6.25
N ALA A 78 -13.84 17.71 6.91
CA ALA A 78 -13.95 17.66 8.36
C ALA A 78 -12.59 17.32 9.01
N THR A 79 -12.31 17.87 10.20
CA THR A 79 -11.09 17.52 10.95
C THR A 79 -11.11 16.06 11.39
N THR A 80 -10.01 15.36 11.15
CA THR A 80 -9.75 13.99 11.61
C THR A 80 -8.30 13.86 12.10
N THR A 81 -7.88 12.66 12.50
CA THR A 81 -6.47 12.36 12.81
C THR A 81 -5.79 11.77 11.57
N LEU A 82 -4.46 11.80 11.50
CA LEU A 82 -3.71 11.16 10.41
C LEU A 82 -4.10 9.68 10.28
N ALA A 83 -4.18 8.94 11.39
CA ALA A 83 -4.63 7.56 11.36
C ALA A 83 -6.05 7.39 10.79
N GLY A 84 -6.96 8.32 11.14
CA GLY A 84 -8.32 8.34 10.59
C GLY A 84 -8.35 8.59 9.09
N LEU A 85 -7.56 9.55 8.60
CA LEU A 85 -7.43 9.83 7.16
C LEU A 85 -6.85 8.63 6.39
N LEU A 86 -5.81 7.97 6.93
CA LEU A 86 -5.21 6.80 6.30
C LEU A 86 -6.20 5.62 6.19
N ASP A 87 -7.07 5.45 7.18
CA ASP A 87 -8.16 4.47 7.16
C ASP A 87 -9.26 4.84 6.15
N GLU A 88 -9.72 6.09 6.17
CA GLU A 88 -10.74 6.65 5.26
C GLU A 88 -10.35 6.51 3.79
N THR A 89 -9.06 6.66 3.50
CA THR A 89 -8.49 6.61 2.15
C THR A 89 -8.02 5.22 1.72
N TYR A 90 -8.29 4.18 2.51
CA TYR A 90 -7.86 2.80 2.21
C TYR A 90 -6.34 2.68 2.01
N THR A 91 -5.55 3.43 2.77
CA THR A 91 -4.09 3.43 2.63
C THR A 91 -3.52 2.09 3.08
N ASP A 92 -2.71 1.45 2.23
CA ASP A 92 -2.02 0.18 2.54
C ASP A 92 -0.64 0.39 3.19
N GLY A 93 0.06 1.46 2.81
CA GLY A 93 1.37 1.81 3.36
C GLY A 93 1.64 3.30 3.29
N PHE A 94 2.24 3.86 4.33
CA PHE A 94 2.55 5.28 4.45
C PHE A 94 3.90 5.48 5.14
N LEU A 95 4.77 6.29 4.53
CA LEU A 95 6.12 6.57 5.04
C LEU A 95 6.42 8.07 4.93
N VAL A 96 6.88 8.67 6.02
CA VAL A 96 7.39 10.03 6.08
C VAL A 96 8.89 9.98 6.33
N ILE A 97 9.65 10.65 5.46
CA ILE A 97 11.10 10.80 5.60
C ILE A 97 11.40 12.29 5.84
N ARG A 98 12.19 12.58 6.87
CA ARG A 98 12.67 13.93 7.18
C ARG A 98 14.17 13.87 7.46
N ASN A 99 14.94 14.77 6.83
CA ASN A 99 16.39 14.86 7.00
C ASN A 99 17.13 13.53 6.76
N GLY A 100 16.65 12.71 5.82
CA GLY A 100 17.26 11.42 5.47
C GLY A 100 16.96 10.28 6.45
N ALA A 101 16.05 10.47 7.41
CA ALA A 101 15.58 9.44 8.33
C ALA A 101 14.07 9.19 8.16
N ALA A 102 13.64 7.93 8.28
CA ALA A 102 12.25 7.58 8.45
C ALA A 102 11.77 8.10 9.81
N VAL A 103 10.74 8.94 9.81
CA VAL A 103 10.17 9.51 11.04
C VAL A 103 8.82 8.93 11.39
N TYR A 104 8.10 8.38 10.42
CA TYR A 104 6.80 7.75 10.64
C TYR A 104 6.54 6.76 9.52
N GLU A 105 6.15 5.54 9.88
CA GLU A 105 5.91 4.46 8.95
C GLU A 105 4.76 3.58 9.49
N ARG A 106 3.78 3.30 8.64
CA ARG A 106 2.64 2.44 8.95
C ARG A 106 2.30 1.58 7.74
N TYR A 107 1.91 0.34 8.04
CA TYR A 107 1.41 -0.61 7.07
C TYR A 107 0.06 -1.14 7.56
N PHE A 108 -0.85 -1.34 6.62
CA PHE A 108 -2.21 -1.78 6.90
C PHE A 108 -2.61 -2.90 5.95
N ASN A 109 -3.81 -3.43 6.12
CA ASN A 109 -4.36 -4.44 5.21
C ASN A 109 -3.42 -5.62 4.96
N GLY A 110 -2.79 -6.13 6.02
CA GLY A 110 -1.86 -7.26 5.93
C GLY A 110 -0.56 -6.98 5.16
N MET A 111 -0.32 -5.74 4.73
CA MET A 111 0.97 -5.30 4.19
C MET A 111 2.01 -5.24 5.32
N GLY A 112 3.28 -5.46 4.97
CA GLY A 112 4.42 -5.10 5.81
C GLY A 112 5.54 -4.50 4.95
N GLU A 113 6.68 -4.20 5.57
CA GLU A 113 7.84 -3.53 4.95
C GLU A 113 8.34 -4.17 3.64
N ARG A 114 8.10 -5.47 3.47
CA ARG A 114 8.58 -6.25 2.31
C ARG A 114 7.51 -6.58 1.29
N THR A 115 6.26 -6.21 1.55
CA THR A 115 5.17 -6.46 0.62
C THR A 115 5.30 -5.52 -0.58
N LEU A 116 5.27 -6.08 -1.80
CA LEU A 116 5.22 -5.27 -3.01
C LEU A 116 3.79 -4.74 -3.20
N HIS A 117 3.67 -3.48 -3.59
CA HIS A 117 2.40 -2.86 -3.89
C HIS A 117 2.40 -2.31 -5.32
N LEU A 118 1.27 -2.45 -6.03
CA LEU A 118 1.10 -1.84 -7.34
C LEU A 118 1.19 -0.31 -7.21
N SER A 119 2.14 0.28 -7.93
CA SER A 119 2.44 1.72 -7.85
C SER A 119 1.62 2.56 -8.84
N GLN A 120 0.90 1.93 -9.75
CA GLN A 120 0.21 2.57 -10.86
C GLN A 120 1.14 3.55 -11.62
N SER A 121 0.69 4.78 -11.90
CA SER A 121 1.44 5.77 -12.68
C SER A 121 2.73 6.26 -12.04
N VAL A 122 3.03 5.98 -10.77
CA VAL A 122 4.34 6.28 -10.15
C VAL A 122 5.49 5.63 -10.93
N ALA A 123 5.24 4.48 -11.57
CA ALA A 123 6.24 3.82 -12.42
C ALA A 123 6.75 4.72 -13.57
N LYS A 124 5.92 5.66 -14.06
CA LYS A 124 6.32 6.59 -15.13
C LYS A 124 7.43 7.53 -14.68
N SER A 125 7.40 7.98 -13.42
CA SER A 125 8.45 8.82 -12.84
C SER A 125 9.78 8.06 -12.74
N VAL A 126 9.75 6.78 -12.39
CA VAL A 126 10.95 5.92 -12.36
C VAL A 126 11.53 5.76 -13.77
N THR A 127 10.68 5.49 -14.77
CA THR A 127 11.11 5.41 -16.17
C THR A 127 11.71 6.72 -16.66
N ALA A 128 11.07 7.86 -16.38
CA ALA A 128 11.56 9.17 -16.78
C ALA A 128 12.93 9.45 -16.16
N ALA A 129 13.09 9.22 -14.84
CA ALA A 129 14.36 9.41 -14.15
C ALA A 129 15.50 8.53 -14.71
N ALA A 130 15.18 7.33 -15.20
CA ALA A 130 16.16 6.46 -15.85
C ALA A 130 16.52 6.92 -17.28
N ALA A 131 15.61 7.61 -17.96
CA ALA A 131 15.80 8.07 -19.34
C ALA A 131 16.51 9.42 -19.44
N GLY A 132 16.40 10.29 -18.41
CA GLY A 132 16.96 11.65 -18.38
C GLY A 132 15.91 12.70 -18.66
#